data_AF-A0A925S175-F1
#
_entry.id   AF-A0A925S175-F1
#
_cell.length_a   1.000
_cell.length_b   1.000
_cell.length_c   1.000
_cell.angle_alpha   90.00
_cell.angle_beta   90.00
_cell.angle_gamma   90.00
#
_symmetry.space_group_name_H-M   'P 1'
#
loop_
_entity.id
_entity.type
_entity.pdbx_description
1 polymer ?
#
loop_
_entity_poly.entity_id
_entity_poly.type
_entity_poly.pdbx_seq_one_letter_code
_entity_poly.pdbx_strand_id
1 'polypeptide(L)'
;MLRLTDIKLPLDHAEPALAAAIVTRLGLHADELTSYTVTKRSYDARKRGAIVLIYSVDVETPREADILRRLHLDPEGSPQGRDTEGGKVVPAPDTTYKPVARAPENLALRPIVIGTGPCGLFAGLVLAQMGFRPIILERGKAVRERTVDTFGLWRKKILNPESNVQFGEGGAGTFSDGKLYSQISDKRHHGRKVLTEFVAAGAPDEILCVSKPH
;
A
#
# COMPACT_ATOMS: atom_id res chain seq x y z
N MET A 1 16.74 2.79 -8.69
CA MET A 1 15.55 3.66 -8.91
C MET A 1 15.65 4.89 -8.02
N LEU A 2 15.15 6.03 -8.49
CA LEU A 2 15.11 7.30 -7.74
C LEU A 2 13.68 7.64 -7.34
N ARG A 3 13.47 8.10 -6.10
CA ARG A 3 12.19 8.64 -5.63
C ARG A 3 12.17 10.16 -5.71
N LEU A 4 11.17 10.70 -6.38
CA LEU A 4 10.86 12.13 -6.43
C LEU A 4 9.60 12.38 -5.62
N THR A 5 9.63 13.39 -4.74
CA THR A 5 8.45 13.83 -3.99
C THR A 5 8.00 15.22 -4.40
N ASP A 6 6.75 15.54 -4.10
CA ASP A 6 6.14 16.86 -4.25
C ASP A 6 6.03 17.39 -5.70
N ILE A 7 5.94 16.48 -6.68
CA ILE A 7 5.60 16.87 -8.05
C ILE A 7 4.16 17.37 -8.05
N LYS A 8 3.96 18.65 -8.38
CA LYS A 8 2.66 19.33 -8.35
C LYS A 8 2.13 19.50 -9.75
N LEU A 9 0.89 19.08 -9.97
CA LEU A 9 0.18 19.24 -11.25
C LEU A 9 -1.27 19.71 -11.01
N PRO A 10 -1.88 20.48 -11.93
CA PRO A 10 -3.31 20.79 -11.88
C PRO A 10 -4.18 19.53 -11.83
N LEU A 11 -5.37 19.60 -11.24
CA LEU A 11 -6.29 18.46 -11.17
C LEU A 11 -6.62 17.83 -12.53
N ASP A 12 -6.71 18.66 -13.56
CA ASP A 12 -7.09 18.35 -14.94
C ASP A 12 -5.87 18.25 -15.89
N HIS A 13 -4.67 18.03 -15.35
CA HIS A 13 -3.47 17.89 -16.18
C HIS A 13 -3.62 16.73 -17.18
N ALA A 14 -3.08 16.91 -18.39
CA ALA A 14 -3.00 15.83 -19.37
C ALA A 14 -2.08 14.69 -18.86
N GLU A 15 -2.37 13.46 -19.26
CA GLU A 15 -1.62 12.26 -18.86
C GLU A 15 -0.08 12.39 -19.07
N PRO A 16 0.43 12.95 -20.19
CA PRO A 16 1.88 13.10 -20.39
C PRO A 16 2.56 14.11 -19.45
N ALA A 17 1.80 14.97 -18.77
CA ALA A 17 2.35 16.05 -17.96
C ALA A 17 3.20 15.54 -16.78
N LEU A 18 2.87 14.38 -16.22
CA LEU A 18 3.65 13.78 -15.14
C LEU A 18 5.02 13.30 -15.62
N ALA A 19 5.08 12.61 -16.76
CA ALA A 19 6.33 12.20 -17.38
C ALA A 19 7.20 13.41 -17.74
N ALA A 20 6.60 14.46 -18.34
CA ALA A 20 7.31 15.70 -18.67
C ALA A 20 7.88 16.40 -17.42
N ALA A 21 7.13 16.41 -16.32
CA ALA A 21 7.60 16.97 -15.05
C ALA A 21 8.77 16.18 -14.46
N ILE A 22 8.75 14.83 -14.57
CA ILE A 22 9.87 13.96 -14.15
C ILE A 22 11.11 14.26 -14.99
N VAL A 23 10.99 14.24 -16.31
CA VAL A 23 12.08 14.48 -17.26
C VAL A 23 12.73 15.83 -17.01
N THR A 24 11.92 16.89 -16.92
CA THR A 24 12.39 18.26 -16.65
C THR A 24 13.13 18.34 -15.32
N ARG A 25 12.57 17.75 -14.26
CA ARG A 25 13.13 17.84 -12.92
C ARG A 25 14.43 17.06 -12.75
N LEU A 26 14.56 15.93 -13.44
CA LEU A 26 15.80 15.15 -13.45
C LEU A 26 16.80 15.62 -14.52
N GLY A 27 16.44 16.59 -15.37
CA GLY A 27 17.27 17.02 -16.49
C GLY A 27 17.62 15.85 -17.41
N LEU A 28 16.63 15.01 -17.70
CA LEU A 28 16.72 13.87 -18.62
C LEU A 28 16.28 14.29 -20.02
N HIS A 29 16.69 13.53 -21.02
CA HIS A 29 15.97 13.44 -22.29
C HIS A 29 14.76 12.49 -22.16
N ALA A 30 13.75 12.65 -23.01
CA ALA A 30 12.51 11.88 -22.92
C ALA A 30 12.73 10.35 -23.10
N ASP A 31 13.72 9.97 -23.90
CA ASP A 31 14.16 8.59 -24.13
C ASP A 31 15.00 8.01 -22.97
N GLU A 32 15.49 8.85 -22.06
CA GLU A 32 16.22 8.43 -20.86
C GLU A 32 15.27 8.13 -19.66
N LEU A 33 13.95 8.32 -19.81
CA LEU A 33 12.96 7.87 -18.85
C LEU A 33 12.48 6.46 -19.23
N THR A 34 13.04 5.43 -18.58
CA THR A 34 12.71 4.03 -18.88
C THR A 34 11.31 3.67 -18.38
N SER A 35 11.02 3.97 -17.12
CA SER A 35 9.72 3.73 -16.51
C SER A 35 9.55 4.60 -15.26
N TYR A 36 8.31 4.75 -14.79
CA TYR A 36 8.05 5.30 -13.46
C TYR A 36 6.82 4.64 -12.83
N THR A 37 6.78 4.61 -11.51
CA THR A 37 5.65 4.12 -10.71
C THR A 37 5.20 5.20 -9.74
N VAL A 38 3.89 5.49 -9.70
CA VAL A 38 3.33 6.43 -8.71
C VAL A 38 3.28 5.74 -7.34
N THR A 39 4.11 6.19 -6.42
CA THR A 39 4.14 5.67 -5.04
C THR A 39 3.19 6.38 -4.11
N LYS A 40 2.81 7.63 -4.44
CA LYS A 40 1.80 8.39 -3.73
C LYS A 40 1.15 9.43 -4.64
N ARG A 41 -0.16 9.57 -4.55
CA ARG A 41 -0.96 10.64 -5.15
C ARG A 41 -1.86 11.24 -4.07
N SER A 42 -1.62 12.50 -3.76
CA SER A 42 -2.41 13.30 -2.81
C SER A 42 -2.90 14.58 -3.48
N TYR A 43 -3.65 15.39 -2.76
CA TYR A 43 -4.19 16.64 -3.30
C TYR A 43 -4.19 17.75 -2.24
N ASP A 44 -3.95 18.98 -2.69
CA ASP A 44 -4.23 20.20 -1.94
C ASP A 44 -5.50 20.84 -2.51
N ALA A 45 -6.56 20.85 -1.71
CA ALA A 45 -7.86 21.43 -2.06
C ALA A 45 -8.22 22.64 -1.17
N ARG A 46 -7.22 23.28 -0.53
CA ARG A 46 -7.48 24.43 0.38
C ARG A 46 -7.94 25.68 -0.36
N LYS A 47 -7.54 25.86 -1.62
CA LYS A 47 -7.96 26.98 -2.47
C LYS A 47 -9.07 26.54 -3.43
N ARG A 48 -10.24 27.16 -3.30
CA ARG A 48 -11.39 26.89 -4.18
C ARG A 48 -11.02 27.18 -5.63
N GLY A 49 -11.27 26.22 -6.54
CA GLY A 49 -10.97 26.34 -7.96
C GLY A 49 -9.49 26.13 -8.35
N ALA A 50 -8.60 25.89 -7.39
CA ALA A 50 -7.17 25.66 -7.63
C ALA A 50 -6.70 24.38 -6.92
N ILE A 51 -7.33 23.25 -7.25
CA ILE A 51 -6.95 21.94 -6.71
C ILE A 51 -5.67 21.49 -7.40
N VAL A 52 -4.68 21.11 -6.60
CA VAL A 52 -3.38 20.63 -7.07
C VAL A 52 -3.18 19.20 -6.63
N LEU A 53 -2.87 18.31 -7.58
CA LEU A 53 -2.40 16.97 -7.30
C LEU A 53 -0.92 17.00 -6.94
N ILE A 54 -0.55 16.22 -5.93
CA ILE A 54 0.82 16.13 -5.42
C ILE A 54 1.24 14.66 -5.49
N TYR A 55 2.24 14.40 -6.31
CA TYR A 55 2.75 13.06 -6.61
C TYR A 55 4.07 12.77 -5.92
N SER A 56 4.25 11.51 -5.55
CA SER A 56 5.55 10.88 -5.35
C SER A 56 5.68 9.72 -6.33
N VAL A 57 6.83 9.61 -6.97
CA VAL A 57 7.10 8.63 -8.01
C VAL A 57 8.45 7.98 -7.79
N ASP A 58 8.54 6.68 -8.06
CA ASP A 58 9.80 5.97 -8.22
C ASP A 58 10.11 5.89 -9.72
N VAL A 59 11.33 6.27 -10.11
CA VAL A 59 11.77 6.46 -11.49
C VAL A 59 12.91 5.49 -11.80
N GLU A 60 12.80 4.86 -12.97
CA GLU A 60 13.83 4.04 -13.56
C GLU A 60 14.47 4.77 -14.75
N THR A 61 15.79 4.86 -14.74
CA THR A 61 16.56 5.56 -15.77
C THR A 61 18.00 5.05 -15.83
N PRO A 62 18.63 4.94 -17.01
CA PRO A 62 20.05 4.61 -17.13
C PRO A 62 20.97 5.68 -16.54
N ARG A 63 20.46 6.90 -16.28
CA ARG A 63 21.22 8.04 -15.74
C ARG A 63 21.27 8.08 -14.21
N GLU A 64 20.80 7.04 -13.53
CA GLU A 64 20.73 7.01 -12.05
C GLU A 64 22.06 7.37 -11.38
N ALA A 65 23.16 6.72 -11.76
CA ALA A 65 24.48 6.98 -11.18
C ALA A 65 25.01 8.39 -11.46
N ASP A 66 24.65 8.99 -12.59
CA ASP A 66 25.00 10.37 -12.92
C ASP A 66 24.19 11.37 -12.07
N ILE A 67 22.88 11.14 -11.93
CA ILE A 67 22.00 11.97 -11.11
C ILE A 67 22.40 11.91 -9.63
N LEU A 68 22.69 10.73 -9.09
CA LEU A 68 23.15 10.57 -7.71
C LEU A 68 24.44 11.36 -7.45
N ARG A 69 25.42 11.25 -8.36
CA ARG A 69 26.68 12.02 -8.27
C ARG A 69 26.44 13.53 -8.35
N ARG A 70 25.67 13.99 -9.35
CA ARG A 70 25.33 15.42 -9.53
C ARG A 70 24.62 15.99 -8.29
N LEU A 71 23.71 15.22 -7.72
CA LEU A 71 22.95 15.62 -6.54
C LEU A 71 23.70 15.37 -5.23
N HIS A 72 24.87 14.74 -5.24
CA HIS A 72 25.66 14.38 -4.05
C HIS A 72 24.86 13.50 -3.08
N LEU A 73 24.11 12.54 -3.63
CA LEU A 73 23.30 11.58 -2.87
C LEU A 73 24.07 10.28 -2.71
N ASP A 74 24.06 9.72 -1.50
CA ASP A 74 24.65 8.43 -1.21
C ASP A 74 23.71 7.31 -1.70
N PRO A 75 24.20 6.33 -2.51
CA PRO A 75 23.41 5.18 -2.93
C PRO A 75 22.90 4.32 -1.77
N GLU A 76 23.64 4.24 -0.66
CA GLU A 76 23.34 3.39 0.50
C GLU A 76 22.82 4.18 1.71
N GLY A 77 22.77 5.52 1.64
CA GLY A 77 22.78 6.37 2.83
C GLY A 77 21.82 7.57 2.85
N SER A 78 21.16 7.71 4.00
CA SER A 78 20.47 8.89 4.57
C SER A 78 19.19 9.41 3.88
N PRO A 79 18.06 9.55 4.62
CA PRO A 79 16.83 10.17 4.12
C PRO A 79 16.95 11.69 3.87
N GLN A 80 18.13 12.28 4.07
CA GLN A 80 18.43 13.64 3.62
C GLN A 80 18.55 13.66 2.09
N GLY A 81 17.40 13.60 1.42
CA GLY A 81 17.31 13.96 0.01
C GLY A 81 17.73 15.41 -0.22
N ARG A 82 18.08 15.71 -1.46
CA ARG A 82 18.38 17.09 -1.85
C ARG A 82 17.08 17.79 -2.22
N ASP A 83 16.86 18.95 -1.61
CA ASP A 83 15.79 19.85 -2.01
C ASP A 83 16.13 20.39 -3.42
N THR A 84 15.27 20.08 -4.38
CA THR A 84 15.27 20.71 -5.71
C THR A 84 14.09 21.68 -5.78
N GLU A 85 14.07 22.56 -6.78
CA GLU A 85 12.80 23.18 -7.17
C GLU A 85 11.79 22.06 -7.43
N GLY A 86 10.69 22.06 -6.66
CA GLY A 86 9.64 21.04 -6.75
C GLY A 86 9.71 19.88 -5.74
N GLY A 87 10.64 19.83 -4.78
CA GLY A 87 10.64 18.86 -3.66
C GLY A 87 11.93 18.05 -3.51
N LYS A 88 11.87 16.87 -2.87
CA LYS A 88 13.07 16.04 -2.64
C LYS A 88 13.31 14.98 -3.70
N VAL A 89 14.60 14.73 -3.97
CA VAL A 89 15.08 13.54 -4.71
C VAL A 89 15.90 12.69 -3.75
N VAL A 90 15.56 11.39 -3.66
CA VAL A 90 16.26 10.39 -2.84
C VAL A 90 16.41 9.08 -3.63
N PRO A 91 17.36 8.21 -3.28
CA PRO A 91 17.30 6.80 -3.68
C PRO A 91 15.94 6.19 -3.26
N ALA A 92 15.31 5.42 -4.15
CA ALA A 92 14.06 4.77 -3.80
C ALA A 92 14.31 3.71 -2.71
N PRO A 93 13.60 3.75 -1.57
CA PRO A 93 13.80 2.77 -0.51
C PRO A 93 13.33 1.39 -0.94
N ASP A 94 14.00 0.34 -0.47
CA ASP A 94 13.51 -1.03 -0.61
C ASP A 94 12.27 -1.22 0.27
N THR A 95 11.10 -1.28 -0.37
CA THR A 95 9.81 -1.50 0.31
C THR A 95 9.38 -2.97 0.31
N THR A 96 10.26 -3.88 -0.12
CA THR A 96 9.99 -5.31 -0.16
C THR A 96 9.87 -5.86 1.24
N TYR A 97 8.77 -6.57 1.52
CA TYR A 97 8.61 -7.28 2.78
C TYR A 97 9.70 -8.34 2.95
N LYS A 98 10.42 -8.31 4.08
CA LYS A 98 11.45 -9.29 4.43
C LYS A 98 10.86 -10.28 5.45
N PRO A 99 10.68 -11.56 5.08
CA PRO A 99 10.31 -12.60 6.04
C PRO A 99 11.34 -12.66 7.17
N VAL A 100 10.86 -12.77 8.40
CA VAL A 100 11.73 -12.75 9.60
C VAL A 100 12.21 -14.15 10.00
N ALA A 101 11.59 -15.19 9.45
CA ALA A 101 11.89 -16.59 9.74
C ALA A 101 11.43 -17.50 8.61
N ARG A 102 11.82 -18.77 8.69
CA ARG A 102 11.31 -19.88 7.89
C ARG A 102 10.98 -21.03 8.84
N ALA A 103 9.88 -21.74 8.58
CA ALA A 103 9.53 -22.90 9.37
C ALA A 103 10.61 -23.99 9.25
N PRO A 104 10.98 -24.65 10.35
CA PRO A 104 11.86 -25.82 10.29
C PRO A 104 11.17 -26.97 9.54
N GLU A 105 11.95 -27.80 8.87
CA GLU A 105 11.43 -28.94 8.10
C GLU A 105 10.55 -29.88 8.94
N ASN A 106 10.99 -30.13 10.19
CA ASN A 106 10.30 -31.00 11.14
C ASN A 106 9.43 -30.21 12.13
N LEU A 107 8.58 -29.31 11.63
CA LEU A 107 7.67 -28.55 12.48
C LEU A 107 6.62 -29.46 13.13
N ALA A 108 6.81 -29.79 14.41
CA ALA A 108 5.95 -30.70 15.18
C ALA A 108 4.59 -30.10 15.54
N LEU A 109 4.53 -28.80 15.84
CA LEU A 109 3.31 -28.10 16.25
C LEU A 109 2.95 -27.01 15.25
N ARG A 110 1.68 -26.97 14.86
CA ARG A 110 1.14 -25.96 13.96
C ARG A 110 0.59 -24.79 14.79
N PRO A 111 0.88 -23.53 14.43
CA PRO A 111 0.30 -22.38 15.12
C PRO A 111 -1.20 -22.29 14.86
N ILE A 112 -1.95 -21.90 15.88
CA ILE A 112 -3.39 -21.62 15.79
C ILE A 112 -3.60 -20.11 15.77
N VAL A 113 -4.39 -19.64 14.81
CA VAL A 113 -4.87 -18.26 14.72
C VAL A 113 -6.38 -18.28 14.98
N ILE A 114 -6.83 -17.49 15.96
CA ILE A 114 -8.25 -17.39 16.32
C ILE A 114 -8.80 -16.08 15.77
N GLY A 115 -9.76 -16.18 14.87
CA GLY A 115 -10.41 -15.08 14.17
C GLY A 115 -9.86 -14.88 12.76
N THR A 116 -10.76 -14.54 11.84
CA THR A 116 -10.49 -14.22 10.42
C THR A 116 -10.73 -12.75 10.09
N GLY A 117 -10.63 -11.87 11.09
CA GLY A 117 -10.50 -10.44 10.85
C GLY A 117 -9.16 -10.07 10.19
N PRO A 118 -8.93 -8.80 9.83
CA PRO A 118 -7.71 -8.39 9.13
C PRO A 118 -6.41 -8.83 9.82
N CYS A 119 -6.34 -8.70 11.15
CA CYS A 119 -5.20 -9.16 11.95
C CYS A 119 -4.96 -10.67 11.80
N GLY A 120 -6.01 -11.49 11.94
CA GLY A 120 -5.91 -12.94 11.83
C GLY A 120 -5.58 -13.41 10.41
N LEU A 121 -6.16 -12.76 9.39
CA LEU A 121 -5.84 -13.02 7.99
C LEU A 121 -4.36 -12.77 7.70
N PHE A 122 -3.80 -11.64 8.11
CA PHE A 122 -2.38 -11.35 7.88
C PHE A 122 -1.44 -12.21 8.73
N ALA A 123 -1.80 -12.51 9.98
CA ALA A 123 -1.05 -13.46 10.79
C ALA A 123 -1.00 -14.84 10.11
N GLY A 124 -2.14 -15.36 9.67
CA GLY A 124 -2.25 -16.62 8.95
C GLY A 124 -1.51 -16.62 7.61
N LEU A 125 -1.68 -15.57 6.81
CA LEU A 125 -1.01 -15.42 5.52
C LEU A 125 0.51 -15.43 5.66
N VAL A 126 1.06 -14.59 6.55
CA VAL A 126 2.51 -14.46 6.73
C VAL A 126 3.10 -15.75 7.31
N LEU A 127 2.43 -16.39 8.29
CA LEU A 127 2.84 -17.70 8.80
C LEU A 127 2.83 -18.78 7.70
N ALA A 128 1.81 -18.79 6.83
CA ALA A 128 1.71 -19.72 5.72
C ALA A 128 2.83 -19.48 4.68
N GLN A 129 3.09 -18.22 4.30
CA GLN A 129 4.19 -17.85 3.41
C GLN A 129 5.57 -18.25 3.96
N MET A 130 5.75 -18.23 5.28
CA MET A 130 6.96 -18.71 5.95
C MET A 130 6.99 -20.23 6.18
N GLY A 131 5.95 -20.97 5.78
CA GLY A 131 5.89 -22.43 5.85
C GLY A 131 5.36 -23.01 7.18
N PHE A 132 4.84 -22.20 8.09
CA PHE A 132 4.41 -22.66 9.42
C PHE A 132 3.08 -23.45 9.44
N ARG A 133 2.35 -23.51 8.31
CA ARG A 133 1.09 -24.26 8.15
C ARG A 133 0.04 -23.92 9.23
N PRO A 134 -0.30 -22.63 9.44
CA PRO A 134 -1.23 -22.23 10.49
C PRO A 134 -2.61 -22.90 10.33
N ILE A 135 -3.30 -23.09 11.45
CA ILE A 135 -4.72 -23.44 11.51
C ILE A 135 -5.47 -22.18 11.90
N ILE A 136 -6.44 -21.75 11.09
CA ILE A 136 -7.24 -20.56 11.38
C ILE A 136 -8.65 -20.99 11.78
N LEU A 137 -9.13 -20.53 12.92
CA LEU A 137 -10.45 -20.84 13.45
C LEU A 137 -11.28 -19.56 13.52
N GLU A 138 -12.48 -19.57 12.93
CA GLU A 138 -13.44 -18.47 12.98
C GLU A 138 -14.73 -18.97 13.62
N ARG A 139 -15.32 -18.16 14.51
CA ARG A 139 -16.60 -18.51 15.16
C ARG A 139 -17.79 -18.31 14.23
N GLY A 140 -17.72 -17.29 13.37
CA GLY A 140 -18.77 -17.00 12.41
C GLY A 140 -18.63 -17.76 11.09
N LYS A 141 -19.44 -17.34 10.11
CA LYS A 141 -19.57 -18.03 8.83
C LYS A 141 -18.71 -17.44 7.72
N ALA A 142 -18.57 -18.19 6.64
CA ALA A 142 -18.05 -17.71 5.36
C ALA A 142 -18.86 -16.51 4.85
N VAL A 143 -18.21 -15.61 4.12
CA VAL A 143 -18.69 -14.25 3.82
C VAL A 143 -20.02 -14.23 3.09
N ARG A 144 -20.27 -15.22 2.21
CA ARG A 144 -21.53 -15.33 1.47
C ARG A 144 -22.71 -15.63 2.40
N GLU A 145 -22.58 -16.61 3.29
CA GLU A 145 -23.61 -16.95 4.27
C GLU A 145 -23.75 -15.86 5.34
N ARG A 146 -22.62 -15.30 5.79
CA ARG A 146 -22.57 -14.17 6.72
C ARG A 146 -23.30 -12.94 6.19
N THR A 147 -23.21 -12.68 4.89
CA THR A 147 -23.93 -11.57 4.22
C THR A 147 -25.44 -11.77 4.32
N VAL A 148 -25.92 -12.99 4.12
CA VAL A 148 -27.35 -13.33 4.26
C VAL A 148 -27.82 -13.08 5.70
N ASP A 149 -27.08 -13.58 6.69
CA ASP A 149 -27.41 -13.40 8.11
C ASP A 149 -27.42 -11.92 8.51
N THR A 150 -26.40 -11.16 8.08
CA THR A 150 -26.27 -9.73 8.38
C THR A 150 -27.39 -8.90 7.75
N PHE A 151 -27.77 -9.17 6.51
CA PHE A 151 -28.87 -8.47 5.86
C PHE A 151 -30.24 -8.91 6.43
N GLY A 152 -30.34 -10.15 6.90
CA GLY A 152 -31.46 -10.65 7.69
C GLY A 152 -31.67 -9.82 8.96
N LEU A 153 -30.60 -9.51 9.70
CA LEU A 153 -30.66 -8.60 10.84
C LEU A 153 -31.16 -7.21 10.43
N TRP A 154 -30.57 -6.59 9.41
CA TRP A 154 -30.91 -5.21 9.05
C TRP A 154 -32.35 -5.07 8.54
N ARG A 155 -32.81 -6.01 7.71
CA ARG A 155 -34.14 -5.95 7.07
C ARG A 155 -35.25 -6.58 7.91
N LYS A 156 -34.98 -7.69 8.59
CA LYS A 156 -36.00 -8.49 9.29
C LYS A 156 -35.87 -8.46 10.81
N LYS A 157 -34.85 -7.78 11.36
CA LYS A 157 -34.55 -7.70 12.80
C LYS A 157 -34.25 -9.05 13.45
N ILE A 158 -33.79 -10.03 12.67
CA ILE A 158 -33.39 -11.36 13.15
C ILE A 158 -31.88 -11.37 13.35
N LEU A 159 -31.44 -11.39 14.61
CA LEU A 159 -30.02 -11.46 14.96
C LEU A 159 -29.56 -12.92 15.04
N ASN A 160 -28.48 -13.25 14.34
CA ASN A 160 -27.67 -14.42 14.64
C ASN A 160 -26.46 -13.98 15.49
N PRO A 161 -26.35 -14.39 16.78
CA PRO A 161 -25.25 -13.98 17.65
C PRO A 161 -23.86 -14.41 17.17
N GLU A 162 -23.77 -15.49 16.38
CA GLU A 162 -22.50 -16.03 15.87
C GLU A 162 -22.14 -15.54 14.46
N SER A 163 -23.07 -14.94 13.73
CA SER A 163 -22.88 -14.52 12.33
C SER A 163 -23.56 -13.18 12.08
N ASN A 164 -22.78 -12.10 12.10
CA ASN A 164 -23.30 -10.74 12.05
C ASN A 164 -22.20 -9.75 11.60
N VAL A 165 -22.49 -8.45 11.73
CA VAL A 165 -21.58 -7.36 11.36
C VAL A 165 -20.20 -7.50 12.01
N GLN A 166 -20.09 -8.11 13.20
CA GLN A 166 -18.83 -8.27 13.92
C GLN A 166 -18.14 -9.62 13.65
N PHE A 167 -18.91 -10.71 13.57
CA PHE A 167 -18.37 -12.08 13.56
C PHE A 167 -18.58 -12.82 12.23
N GLY A 168 -17.54 -13.55 11.81
CA GLY A 168 -17.45 -14.27 10.54
C GLY A 168 -16.28 -13.81 9.66
N GLU A 169 -16.18 -14.38 8.46
CA GLU A 169 -15.07 -14.18 7.53
C GLU A 169 -14.81 -12.70 7.24
N GLY A 170 -13.56 -12.25 7.42
CA GLY A 170 -13.11 -10.86 7.28
C GLY A 170 -13.36 -9.99 8.52
N GLY A 171 -14.01 -10.53 9.56
CA GLY A 171 -14.27 -9.84 10.83
C GLY A 171 -15.05 -8.54 10.66
N ALA A 172 -14.81 -7.56 11.53
CA ALA A 172 -15.53 -6.28 11.50
C ALA A 172 -15.24 -5.41 10.26
N GLY A 173 -14.18 -5.70 9.50
CA GLY A 173 -13.81 -4.93 8.31
C GLY A 173 -14.75 -5.17 7.11
N THR A 174 -15.40 -6.33 7.05
CA THR A 174 -16.16 -6.79 5.87
C THR A 174 -17.32 -5.88 5.48
N PHE A 175 -18.05 -5.34 6.45
CA PHE A 175 -19.21 -4.47 6.21
C PHE A 175 -18.88 -3.01 6.55
N SER A 176 -17.72 -2.55 6.10
CA SER A 176 -17.23 -1.19 6.30
C SER A 176 -16.95 -0.49 4.97
N ASP A 177 -16.65 0.81 5.04
CA ASP A 177 -16.17 1.60 3.90
C ASP A 177 -14.72 1.24 3.51
N GLY A 178 -14.06 0.27 4.15
CA GLY A 178 -12.75 -0.20 3.72
C GLY A 178 -11.57 0.74 4.01
N LYS A 179 -11.79 1.93 4.57
CA LYS A 179 -10.75 2.96 4.80
C LYS A 179 -9.44 2.41 5.40
N LEU A 180 -8.35 2.57 4.67
CA LEU A 180 -7.01 2.05 4.98
C LEU A 180 -6.09 3.17 5.50
N TYR A 181 -6.41 3.73 6.67
CA TYR A 181 -5.55 4.75 7.30
C TYR A 181 -4.84 4.19 8.54
N SER A 182 -3.57 4.55 8.69
CA SER A 182 -2.79 4.29 9.90
C SER A 182 -2.08 5.57 10.32
N GLN A 183 -2.14 5.90 11.61
CA GLN A 183 -1.43 7.06 12.19
C GLN A 183 -0.03 6.69 12.68
N ILE A 184 0.42 5.46 12.44
CA ILE A 184 1.71 4.97 12.93
C ILE A 184 2.83 5.23 11.91
N SER A 185 4.03 5.46 12.42
CA SER A 185 5.24 5.45 11.58
C SER A 185 5.55 4.01 11.13
N ASP A 186 5.61 3.79 9.82
CA ASP A 186 5.85 2.47 9.23
C ASP A 186 7.25 2.38 8.59
N LYS A 187 8.28 2.36 9.43
CA LYS A 187 9.68 2.26 9.00
C LYS A 187 10.02 0.95 8.29
N ARG A 188 9.21 -0.09 8.48
CA ARG A 188 9.42 -1.44 7.93
C ARG A 188 8.51 -1.73 6.74
N HIS A 189 7.71 -0.75 6.31
CA HIS A 189 6.81 -0.86 5.16
C HIS A 189 5.79 -2.02 5.28
N HIS A 190 5.35 -2.34 6.50
CA HIS A 190 4.32 -3.35 6.73
C HIS A 190 2.97 -2.98 6.10
N GLY A 191 2.62 -1.70 6.10
CA GLY A 191 1.44 -1.20 5.40
C GLY A 191 1.52 -1.47 3.90
N ARG A 192 2.70 -1.28 3.29
CA ARG A 192 2.90 -1.62 1.87
C ARG A 192 2.65 -3.09 1.60
N LYS A 193 3.15 -4.01 2.46
CA LYS A 193 2.87 -5.45 2.36
C LYS A 193 1.35 -5.73 2.41
N VAL A 194 0.64 -5.11 3.34
CA VAL A 194 -0.82 -5.28 3.47
C VAL A 194 -1.54 -4.87 2.20
N LEU A 195 -1.24 -3.68 1.67
CA LEU A 195 -1.89 -3.17 0.46
C LEU A 195 -1.55 -4.01 -0.77
N THR A 196 -0.30 -4.47 -0.90
CA THR A 196 0.11 -5.36 -2.00
C THR A 196 -0.67 -6.68 -1.98
N GLU A 197 -0.89 -7.27 -0.80
CA GLU A 197 -1.66 -8.52 -0.68
C GLU A 197 -3.14 -8.31 -0.97
N PHE A 198 -3.72 -7.16 -0.61
CA PHE A 198 -5.07 -6.81 -1.01
C PHE A 198 -5.22 -6.69 -2.53
N VAL A 199 -4.29 -6.01 -3.20
CA VAL A 199 -4.29 -5.92 -4.67
C VAL A 199 -4.10 -7.29 -5.31
N ALA A 200 -3.18 -8.11 -4.79
CA ALA A 200 -2.99 -9.48 -5.26
C ALA A 200 -4.25 -10.36 -5.09
N ALA A 201 -5.10 -10.03 -4.12
CA ALA A 201 -6.39 -10.67 -3.87
C ALA A 201 -7.57 -9.99 -4.61
N GLY A 202 -7.32 -9.01 -5.48
CA GLY A 202 -8.32 -8.39 -6.35
C GLY A 202 -8.83 -7.00 -5.91
N ALA A 203 -8.21 -6.36 -4.92
CA ALA A 203 -8.50 -4.96 -4.60
C ALA A 203 -7.99 -4.02 -5.72
N PRO A 204 -8.57 -2.81 -5.88
CA PRO A 204 -8.13 -1.87 -6.90
C PRO A 204 -6.67 -1.43 -6.74
N ASP A 205 -5.90 -1.43 -7.83
CA ASP A 205 -4.47 -1.04 -7.81
C ASP A 205 -4.22 0.36 -7.22
N GLU A 206 -5.19 1.26 -7.35
CA GLU A 206 -5.07 2.64 -6.87
C GLU A 206 -4.84 2.75 -5.36
N ILE A 207 -5.23 1.74 -4.56
CA ILE A 207 -5.00 1.75 -3.10
C ILE A 207 -3.52 1.81 -2.74
N LEU A 208 -2.63 1.42 -3.66
CA LEU A 208 -1.18 1.50 -3.48
C LEU A 208 -0.64 2.92 -3.51
N CYS A 209 -1.37 3.86 -4.13
CA CYS A 209 -0.87 5.20 -4.39
C CYS A 209 -1.77 6.30 -3.83
N VAL A 210 -3.09 6.14 -3.74
CA VAL A 210 -3.96 7.22 -3.25
C VAL A 210 -3.71 7.51 -1.76
N SER A 211 -3.71 8.79 -1.39
CA SER A 211 -3.37 9.21 -0.02
C SER A 211 -4.44 8.89 1.04
N LYS A 212 -5.64 8.53 0.61
CA LYS A 212 -6.77 8.13 1.47
C LYS A 212 -7.46 6.93 0.83
N PRO A 213 -6.84 5.74 0.85
CA PRO A 213 -7.41 4.55 0.25
C PRO A 213 -8.60 4.04 1.04
N HIS A 214 -9.55 3.45 0.32
CA HIS A 214 -10.76 2.84 0.85
C HIS A 214 -11.15 1.63 0.00
#